data_AF-A0A8K0J3V0-F1
#
_entry.id   AF-A0A8K0J3V0-F1
#
_cell.length_a   1.000
_cell.length_b   1.000
_cell.length_c   1.000
_cell.angle_alpha   90.00
_cell.angle_beta   90.00
_cell.angle_gamma   90.00
#
_symmetry.space_group_name_H-M   'P 1'
#
loop_
_entity.id
_entity.type
_entity.pdbx_description
1 polymer ?
#
loop_
_entity_poly.entity_id
_entity_poly.type
_entity_poly.pdbx_seq_one_letter_code
_entity_poly.pdbx_strand_id
1 'polypeptide(L)'
;MSLAVAMRQMLSNGRLPSPKLLLLIPCLLMLYVLLPDRPRVSSKHRASSISNYGLVDKMLPTSRHAIATFLSGGEDSSVTAESFSSDAYFIATRTLVYQLLHAPDTRNNASYASNIDVVVLVAPEVPAENRQQLSREGATVIEAQSVALPSWIKTSMTRWKDQFLKLRLLQETQYNRFLFIDADSVLTAPIDGIFAEDEAVEPAATMQRLSKADERLPDQYVFAARSNNEFTGERDHPFPPKSTKLFSAGFWVAAPSQELFSYLMSIMDHEGRFDPFTMEQSLLNYAFRLDGPMPWRELHYKWSATWPNLKDLAGGVVSLHEKFWHTGPDELRDLWTRRKDEMEKFWSEKKTT
;
A
#
# COMPACT_ATOMS: atom_id res chain seq x y z
N MET A 1 7.10 36.91 -26.82
CA MET A 1 5.75 37.47 -27.02
C MET A 1 5.22 36.97 -28.36
N SER A 2 4.07 36.29 -28.37
CA SER A 2 3.51 35.69 -29.60
C SER A 2 2.99 36.76 -30.56
N LEU A 3 3.21 36.59 -31.86
CA LEU A 3 2.74 37.47 -32.95
C LEU A 3 1.22 37.74 -32.86
N ALA A 4 0.46 36.77 -32.32
CA ALA A 4 -0.97 36.87 -32.10
C ALA A 4 -1.36 37.95 -31.07
N VAL A 5 -0.51 38.22 -30.08
CA VAL A 5 -0.76 39.24 -29.05
C VAL A 5 -0.55 40.64 -29.62
N ALA A 6 0.45 40.82 -30.49
CA ALA A 6 0.71 42.09 -31.17
C ALA A 6 -0.40 42.47 -32.17
N MET A 7 -0.97 41.48 -32.89
CA MET A 7 -2.07 41.75 -33.83
C MET A 7 -3.39 42.12 -33.13
N ARG A 8 -3.70 41.53 -31.97
CA ARG A 8 -4.90 41.92 -31.19
C ARG A 8 -4.82 43.35 -30.67
N GLN A 9 -3.64 43.82 -30.26
CA GLN A 9 -3.41 45.18 -29.79
C GLN A 9 -3.50 46.24 -30.91
N MET A 10 -3.16 45.89 -32.15
CA MET A 10 -3.30 46.81 -33.28
C MET A 10 -4.75 46.98 -33.73
N LEU A 11 -5.55 45.92 -33.67
CA LEU A 11 -6.97 45.97 -34.04
C LEU A 11 -7.83 46.73 -33.02
N SER A 12 -7.48 46.70 -31.74
CA SER A 12 -8.22 47.45 -30.70
C SER A 12 -8.03 48.97 -30.79
N ASN A 13 -6.95 49.44 -31.44
CA ASN A 13 -6.56 50.86 -31.46
C ASN A 13 -6.93 51.60 -32.75
N GLY A 14 -7.77 51.02 -33.61
CA GLY A 14 -8.37 51.70 -34.77
C GLY A 14 -7.40 52.20 -35.84
N ARG A 15 -6.13 51.77 -35.83
CA ARG A 15 -5.15 52.12 -36.86
C ARG A 15 -5.08 51.02 -37.91
N LEU A 16 -5.61 51.30 -39.10
CA LEU A 16 -5.39 50.46 -40.27
C LEU A 16 -3.89 50.41 -40.60
N PRO A 17 -3.33 49.22 -40.84
CA PRO A 17 -1.92 49.10 -41.21
C PRO A 17 -1.68 49.71 -42.60
N SER A 18 -0.48 50.29 -42.78
CA SER A 18 -0.11 50.95 -44.04
C SER A 18 -0.25 50.00 -45.24
N PRO A 19 -0.54 50.51 -46.46
CA PRO A 19 -0.74 49.67 -47.65
C PRO A 19 0.46 48.79 -48.00
N LYS A 20 1.65 49.07 -47.46
CA LYS A 20 2.85 48.22 -47.60
C LYS A 20 2.78 46.94 -46.74
N LEU A 21 2.05 46.94 -45.62
CA LEU A 21 1.90 45.78 -44.74
C LEU A 21 0.87 44.78 -45.27
N LEU A 22 -0.16 45.25 -45.99
CA LEU A 22 -1.15 44.42 -46.66
C LEU A 22 -0.57 43.59 -47.81
N LEU A 23 0.51 44.07 -48.45
CA LEU A 23 1.23 43.34 -49.51
C LEU A 23 2.20 42.26 -48.98
N LEU A 24 2.55 42.27 -47.68
CA LEU A 24 3.43 41.26 -47.08
C LEU A 24 2.68 39.98 -46.68
N ILE A 25 1.38 40.07 -46.43
CA ILE A 25 0.55 38.95 -45.97
C ILE A 25 0.40 37.85 -47.06
N PRO A 26 0.11 38.17 -48.35
CA PRO A 26 0.06 37.16 -49.40
C PRO A 26 1.43 36.53 -49.64
N CYS A 27 2.52 37.30 -49.56
CA CYS A 27 3.88 36.80 -49.78
C CYS A 27 4.33 35.82 -48.68
N LEU A 28 3.98 36.07 -47.41
CA LEU A 28 4.26 35.16 -46.30
C LEU A 28 3.42 33.87 -46.37
N LEU A 29 2.17 33.96 -46.82
CA LEU A 29 1.32 32.79 -47.09
C LEU A 29 1.84 31.96 -48.27
N MET A 30 2.30 32.60 -49.34
CA MET A 30 2.92 31.90 -50.48
C MET A 30 4.23 31.22 -50.07
N LEU A 31 5.05 31.85 -49.23
CA LEU A 31 6.26 31.22 -48.68
C LEU A 31 5.94 30.01 -47.81
N TYR A 32 4.82 30.04 -47.06
CA TYR A 32 4.39 28.92 -46.23
C TYR A 32 3.91 27.71 -47.04
N VAL A 33 3.30 27.96 -48.22
CA VAL A 33 2.82 26.91 -49.15
C VAL A 33 3.96 26.34 -50.02
N LEU A 34 5.03 27.11 -50.25
CA LEU A 34 6.17 26.72 -51.08
C LEU A 34 7.37 26.16 -50.30
N LEU A 35 7.31 26.10 -48.97
CA LEU A 35 8.31 25.38 -48.19
C LEU A 35 8.15 23.87 -48.47
N PRO A 36 9.19 23.16 -48.94
CA PRO A 36 9.12 21.72 -49.14
C PRO A 36 8.72 21.07 -47.82
N ASP A 37 7.77 20.13 -47.89
CA ASP A 37 7.35 19.32 -46.76
C ASP A 37 8.59 18.93 -45.96
N ARG A 38 8.68 19.41 -44.71
CA ARG A 38 9.66 18.88 -43.76
C ARG A 38 9.52 17.37 -43.85
N PRO A 39 10.62 16.61 -44.00
CA PRO A 39 10.53 15.17 -44.14
C PRO A 39 9.65 14.68 -43.00
N ARG A 40 8.49 14.10 -43.35
CA ARG A 40 7.68 13.31 -42.43
C ARG A 40 8.67 12.33 -41.83
N VAL A 41 9.06 12.55 -40.58
CA VAL A 41 9.75 11.54 -39.80
C VAL A 41 8.80 10.37 -39.84
N SER A 42 9.16 9.39 -40.65
CA SER A 42 8.48 8.13 -40.78
C SER A 42 8.31 7.59 -39.37
N SER A 43 7.07 7.57 -38.87
CA SER A 43 6.70 6.97 -37.59
C SER A 43 6.80 5.43 -37.63
N LYS A 44 7.55 4.88 -38.58
CA LYS A 44 7.96 3.48 -38.60
C LYS A 44 9.22 3.36 -37.76
N HIS A 45 8.99 3.28 -36.45
CA HIS A 45 9.77 2.56 -35.42
C HIS A 45 9.38 3.12 -34.04
N ARG A 46 8.12 2.92 -33.66
CA ARG A 46 7.81 2.61 -32.26
C ARG A 46 7.24 1.21 -32.25
N ALA A 47 8.09 0.24 -32.59
CA ALA A 47 7.99 -1.01 -31.86
C ALA A 47 7.99 -0.59 -30.39
N SER A 48 6.92 -0.89 -29.66
CA SER A 48 6.95 -0.81 -28.22
C SER A 48 8.21 -1.58 -27.82
N SER A 49 9.24 -0.87 -27.38
CA SER A 49 10.26 -1.47 -26.56
C SER A 49 9.46 -2.17 -25.48
N ILE A 50 9.42 -3.50 -25.49
CA ILE A 50 8.87 -4.28 -24.40
C ILE A 50 9.80 -3.94 -23.25
N SER A 51 9.42 -2.92 -22.50
CA SER A 51 10.04 -2.58 -21.25
C SER A 51 9.83 -3.81 -20.36
N ASN A 52 10.91 -4.33 -19.81
CA ASN A 52 10.87 -5.39 -18.81
C ASN A 52 11.01 -4.75 -17.41
N TYR A 53 10.50 -3.54 -17.24
CA TYR A 53 10.73 -2.74 -16.05
C TYR A 53 9.64 -3.02 -15.03
N GLY A 54 9.97 -3.68 -13.92
CA GLY A 54 8.96 -4.06 -12.91
C GLY A 54 7.95 -5.07 -13.45
N LEU A 55 8.43 -6.16 -14.06
CA LEU A 55 7.58 -7.33 -14.30
C LEU A 55 7.39 -8.10 -13.00
N VAL A 56 6.22 -8.73 -12.84
CA VAL A 56 5.91 -9.52 -11.65
C VAL A 56 6.08 -10.99 -11.96
N ASP A 57 6.82 -11.69 -11.11
CA ASP A 57 7.02 -13.13 -11.25
C ASP A 57 5.70 -13.89 -11.16
N LYS A 58 5.59 -14.91 -12.03
CA LYS A 58 4.47 -15.86 -12.02
C LYS A 58 4.50 -16.69 -10.75
N MET A 59 3.31 -16.98 -10.24
CA MET A 59 3.12 -17.86 -9.09
C MET A 59 3.41 -19.31 -9.48
N LEU A 60 4.21 -19.99 -8.65
CA LEU A 60 4.57 -21.40 -8.77
C LEU A 60 4.19 -22.13 -7.46
N PRO A 61 4.05 -23.46 -7.45
CA PRO A 61 3.84 -24.21 -6.21
C PRO A 61 4.95 -24.02 -5.16
N THR A 62 6.16 -23.65 -5.60
CA THR A 62 7.32 -23.35 -4.75
C THR A 62 7.47 -21.85 -4.45
N SER A 63 6.50 -21.02 -4.84
CA SER A 63 6.55 -19.58 -4.57
C SER A 63 6.57 -19.34 -3.06
N ARG A 64 7.40 -18.39 -2.64
CA ARG A 64 7.52 -17.98 -1.25
C ARG A 64 6.61 -16.80 -0.99
N HIS A 65 5.97 -16.81 0.17
CA HIS A 65 5.03 -15.80 0.60
C HIS A 65 5.39 -15.28 1.98
N ALA A 66 4.91 -14.09 2.30
CA ALA A 66 5.00 -13.55 3.65
C ALA A 66 3.63 -13.07 4.12
N ILE A 67 3.28 -13.37 5.36
CA ILE A 67 2.25 -12.62 6.10
C ILE A 67 3.01 -11.69 7.03
N ALA A 68 2.98 -10.40 6.71
CA ALA A 68 3.77 -9.37 7.34
C ALA A 68 2.91 -8.47 8.23
N THR A 69 3.47 -8.07 9.37
CA THR A 69 2.95 -6.99 10.21
C THR A 69 4.06 -6.00 10.55
N PHE A 70 3.71 -4.84 11.13
CA PHE A 70 4.65 -3.78 11.47
C PHE A 70 4.59 -3.42 12.94
N LEU A 71 5.76 -3.23 13.57
CA LEU A 71 5.90 -2.83 14.96
C LEU A 71 6.86 -1.64 15.09
N SER A 72 6.35 -0.52 15.60
CA SER A 72 7.15 0.69 15.92
C SER A 72 7.58 0.71 17.38
N GLY A 73 8.67 1.42 17.71
CA GLY A 73 9.28 1.43 19.05
C GLY A 73 8.58 2.22 20.15
N GLY A 74 7.47 2.92 19.89
CA GLY A 74 6.82 3.73 20.94
C GLY A 74 7.01 5.24 20.79
N GLU A 75 6.45 6.03 21.72
CA GLU A 75 6.45 7.52 21.69
C GLU A 75 7.79 8.07 22.16
N ASP A 76 8.46 7.28 23.00
CA ASP A 76 9.69 7.66 23.65
C ASP A 76 10.88 7.18 22.84
N SER A 77 11.82 8.09 22.57
CA SER A 77 13.09 7.80 21.90
C SER A 77 14.01 6.86 22.71
N SER A 78 13.60 6.45 23.90
CA SER A 78 14.35 5.55 24.80
C SER A 78 13.40 4.64 25.57
N VAL A 79 12.76 3.68 24.89
CA VAL A 79 11.99 2.64 25.56
C VAL A 79 12.95 1.51 25.99
N THR A 80 12.89 1.08 27.25
CA THR A 80 13.63 -0.10 27.69
C THR A 80 12.88 -1.36 27.28
N ALA A 81 13.56 -2.50 27.24
CA ALA A 81 12.90 -3.77 26.93
C ALA A 81 11.79 -4.10 27.94
N GLU A 82 12.00 -3.76 29.22
CA GLU A 82 11.00 -3.99 30.27
C GLU A 82 9.73 -3.17 30.06
N SER A 83 9.85 -1.86 29.78
CA SER A 83 8.66 -1.02 29.56
C SER A 83 7.97 -1.33 28.23
N PHE A 84 8.73 -1.73 27.20
CA PHE A 84 8.15 -2.13 25.91
C PHE A 84 7.45 -3.49 25.97
N SER A 85 7.81 -4.34 26.93
CA SER A 85 7.19 -5.68 27.06
C SER A 85 5.72 -5.63 27.46
N SER A 86 5.24 -4.52 28.05
CA SER A 86 3.82 -4.28 28.35
C SER A 86 3.13 -3.37 27.32
N ASP A 87 3.83 -2.96 26.26
CA ASP A 87 3.23 -2.15 25.20
C ASP A 87 2.11 -2.92 24.48
N ALA A 88 0.99 -2.23 24.24
CA ALA A 88 -0.18 -2.86 23.65
C ALA A 88 0.07 -3.36 22.22
N TYR A 89 0.87 -2.64 21.42
CA TYR A 89 1.22 -3.07 20.06
C TYR A 89 2.25 -4.20 20.06
N PHE A 90 3.17 -4.24 21.03
CA PHE A 90 4.05 -5.39 21.20
C PHE A 90 3.25 -6.66 21.54
N ILE A 91 2.35 -6.57 22.52
CA ILE A 91 1.43 -7.67 22.88
C ILE A 91 0.58 -8.06 21.68
N ALA A 92 0.09 -7.09 20.92
CA ALA A 92 -0.74 -7.35 19.75
C ALA A 92 0.03 -8.07 18.64
N THR A 93 1.27 -7.64 18.38
CA THR A 93 2.16 -8.28 17.42
C THR A 93 2.43 -9.74 17.82
N ARG A 94 2.75 -10.00 19.09
CA ARG A 94 2.95 -11.37 19.59
C ARG A 94 1.68 -12.22 19.47
N THR A 95 0.51 -11.63 19.78
CA THR A 95 -0.78 -12.30 19.67
C THR A 95 -1.09 -12.66 18.21
N LEU A 96 -0.80 -11.76 17.26
CA LEU A 96 -0.95 -12.03 15.82
C LEU A 96 0.02 -13.12 15.33
N VAL A 97 1.29 -13.07 15.75
CA VAL A 97 2.29 -14.12 15.44
C VAL A 97 1.81 -15.48 15.95
N TYR A 98 1.28 -15.53 17.17
CA TYR A 98 0.69 -16.75 17.73
C TYR A 98 -0.52 -17.25 16.94
N GLN A 99 -1.44 -16.37 16.57
CA GLN A 99 -2.59 -16.73 15.75
C GLN A 99 -2.16 -17.35 14.42
N LEU A 100 -1.15 -16.77 13.76
CA LEU A 100 -0.67 -17.26 12.46
C LEU A 100 0.13 -18.57 12.53
N LEU A 101 0.86 -18.82 13.61
CA LEU A 101 1.79 -19.96 13.71
C LEU A 101 1.29 -21.12 14.57
N HIS A 102 0.55 -20.83 15.64
CA HIS A 102 0.38 -21.77 16.75
C HIS A 102 -1.08 -22.02 17.14
N ALA A 103 -1.96 -21.04 17.02
CA ALA A 103 -3.37 -21.17 17.40
C ALA A 103 -4.07 -22.27 16.58
N PRO A 104 -4.71 -23.27 17.21
CA PRO A 104 -5.23 -24.44 16.50
C PRO A 104 -6.22 -24.14 15.38
N ASP A 105 -6.98 -23.06 15.51
CA ASP A 105 -8.09 -22.68 14.63
C ASP A 105 -7.78 -21.51 13.69
N THR A 106 -6.61 -20.87 13.82
CA THR A 106 -6.22 -19.74 12.95
C THR A 106 -4.83 -19.85 12.34
N ARG A 107 -4.00 -20.81 12.80
CA ARG A 107 -2.68 -21.03 12.22
C ARG A 107 -2.78 -21.39 10.75
N ASN A 108 -1.78 -20.96 9.98
CA ASN A 108 -1.68 -21.26 8.56
C ASN A 108 -1.78 -22.77 8.31
N ASN A 109 -2.49 -23.16 7.24
CA ASN A 109 -2.64 -24.58 6.92
C ASN A 109 -1.29 -25.21 6.56
N ALA A 110 -1.11 -26.50 6.91
CA ALA A 110 0.15 -27.21 6.71
C ALA A 110 0.63 -27.22 5.25
N SER A 111 -0.30 -27.19 4.27
CA SER A 111 0.01 -27.13 2.84
C SER A 111 0.64 -25.80 2.40
N TYR A 112 0.37 -24.72 3.13
CA TYR A 112 0.92 -23.39 2.86
C TYR A 112 2.06 -23.01 3.81
N ALA A 113 2.07 -23.58 5.02
CA ALA A 113 2.99 -23.21 6.09
C ALA A 113 4.48 -23.36 5.73
N SER A 114 4.86 -24.29 4.85
CA SER A 114 6.26 -24.44 4.44
C SER A 114 6.77 -23.30 3.54
N ASN A 115 5.86 -22.55 2.92
CA ASN A 115 6.17 -21.52 1.94
C ASN A 115 5.73 -20.12 2.40
N ILE A 116 5.11 -19.97 3.57
CA ILE A 116 4.71 -18.69 4.15
C ILE A 116 5.58 -18.39 5.37
N ASP A 117 6.35 -17.31 5.30
CA ASP A 117 7.01 -16.73 6.46
C ASP A 117 6.03 -15.79 7.18
N VAL A 118 6.00 -15.84 8.52
CA VAL A 118 5.36 -14.79 9.33
C VAL A 118 6.40 -13.73 9.63
N VAL A 119 6.28 -12.57 8.99
CA VAL A 119 7.26 -11.49 9.04
C VAL A 119 6.80 -10.41 10.01
N VAL A 120 7.69 -9.97 10.89
CA VAL A 120 7.49 -8.75 11.67
C VAL A 120 8.52 -7.73 11.21
N LEU A 121 8.05 -6.72 10.48
CA LEU A 121 8.84 -5.56 10.15
C LEU A 121 8.94 -4.65 11.38
N VAL A 122 10.15 -4.36 11.83
CA VAL A 122 10.36 -3.57 13.06
C VAL A 122 11.06 -2.26 12.74
N ALA A 123 10.62 -1.18 13.38
CA ALA A 123 11.36 0.07 13.37
C ALA A 123 12.67 -0.06 14.19
N PRO A 124 13.74 0.70 13.87
CA PRO A 124 15.03 0.61 14.57
C PRO A 124 14.94 0.82 16.09
N GLU A 125 13.94 1.57 16.54
CA GLU A 125 13.70 1.93 17.94
C GLU A 125 13.15 0.77 18.78
N VAL A 126 12.68 -0.31 18.15
CA VAL A 126 12.20 -1.50 18.89
C VAL A 126 13.39 -2.15 19.62
N PRO A 127 13.30 -2.36 20.96
CA PRO A 127 14.41 -2.93 21.72
C PRO A 127 14.85 -4.31 21.21
N ALA A 128 16.15 -4.58 21.25
CA ALA A 128 16.75 -5.80 20.72
C ALA A 128 16.18 -7.08 21.38
N GLU A 129 15.90 -7.03 22.68
CA GLU A 129 15.34 -8.17 23.42
C GLU A 129 13.92 -8.52 22.95
N ASN A 130 13.08 -7.53 22.68
CA ASN A 130 11.73 -7.70 22.15
C ASN A 130 11.76 -8.26 20.71
N ARG A 131 12.72 -7.80 19.89
CA ARG A 131 12.97 -8.39 18.56
C ARG A 131 13.38 -9.85 18.68
N GLN A 132 14.32 -10.17 19.58
CA GLN A 132 14.75 -11.56 19.82
C GLN A 132 13.61 -12.42 20.36
N GLN A 133 12.72 -11.86 21.18
CA GLN A 133 11.53 -12.56 21.63
C GLN A 133 10.64 -12.96 20.45
N LEU A 134 10.32 -12.05 19.55
CA LEU A 134 9.53 -12.35 18.34
C LEU A 134 10.18 -13.45 17.49
N SER A 135 11.51 -13.40 17.32
CA SER A 135 12.23 -14.48 16.61
C SER A 135 12.14 -15.83 17.32
N ARG A 136 12.27 -15.87 18.65
CA ARG A 136 12.08 -17.12 19.44
C ARG A 136 10.65 -17.65 19.36
N GLU A 137 9.69 -16.75 19.17
CA GLU A 137 8.27 -17.10 19.01
C GLU A 137 7.93 -17.59 17.58
N GLY A 138 8.90 -17.54 16.67
CA GLY A 138 8.85 -18.14 15.32
C GLY A 138 8.70 -17.12 14.19
N ALA A 139 8.69 -15.81 14.48
CA ALA A 139 8.60 -14.79 13.45
C ALA A 139 9.96 -14.53 12.76
N THR A 140 9.93 -14.28 11.46
CA THR A 140 11.03 -13.67 10.72
C THR A 140 11.03 -12.18 11.01
N VAL A 141 11.99 -11.70 11.80
CA VAL A 141 12.07 -10.27 12.17
C VAL A 141 12.98 -9.54 11.19
N ILE A 142 12.44 -8.51 10.54
CA ILE A 142 13.17 -7.68 9.58
C ILE A 142 13.22 -6.25 10.12
N GLU A 143 14.41 -5.74 10.39
CA GLU A 143 14.58 -4.33 10.77
C GLU A 143 14.50 -3.44 9.53
N ALA A 144 13.50 -2.56 9.50
CA ALA A 144 13.29 -1.63 8.41
C ALA A 144 14.14 -0.37 8.58
N GLN A 145 14.87 0.00 7.53
CA GLN A 145 15.50 1.31 7.46
C GLN A 145 14.43 2.41 7.36
N SER A 146 14.61 3.48 8.14
CA SER A 146 13.72 4.64 8.09
C SER A 146 13.56 5.16 6.65
N VAL A 147 12.35 5.64 6.34
CA VAL A 147 12.05 6.28 5.06
C VAL A 147 12.27 7.79 5.22
N ALA A 148 13.06 8.39 4.33
CA ALA A 148 13.25 9.83 4.32
C ALA A 148 11.97 10.50 3.83
N LEU A 149 11.40 11.40 4.64
CA LEU A 149 10.12 12.04 4.35
C LEU A 149 10.32 13.53 4.10
N PRO A 150 9.89 14.05 2.92
CA PRO A 150 9.93 15.46 2.61
C PRO A 150 9.15 16.31 3.63
N SER A 151 9.56 17.56 3.80
CA SER A 151 9.04 18.47 4.85
C SER A 151 7.57 18.84 4.70
N TRP A 152 6.97 18.63 3.53
CA TRP A 152 5.56 18.88 3.25
C TRP A 152 4.66 17.71 3.70
N ILE A 153 5.21 16.50 3.79
CA ILE A 153 4.52 15.37 4.38
C ILE A 153 4.58 15.57 5.88
N LYS A 154 3.47 15.97 6.46
CA LYS A 154 3.31 16.16 7.91
C LYS A 154 1.87 15.85 8.26
N THR A 155 1.67 15.22 9.40
CA THR A 155 0.35 15.05 10.00
C THR A 155 0.37 15.60 11.41
N SER A 156 -0.81 15.73 12.02
CA SER A 156 -0.96 16.10 13.43
C SER A 156 -0.64 14.95 14.39
N MET A 157 -0.44 13.73 13.89
CA MET A 157 -0.19 12.55 14.72
C MET A 157 1.30 12.38 14.98
N THR A 158 1.70 12.11 16.22
CA THR A 158 3.08 11.73 16.53
C THR A 158 3.42 10.40 15.82
N ARG A 159 4.68 10.22 15.37
CA ARG A 159 5.18 8.96 14.74
C ARG A 159 4.54 8.55 13.41
N TRP A 160 3.82 9.47 12.79
CA TRP A 160 3.26 9.30 11.45
C TRP A 160 4.28 8.81 10.40
N LYS A 161 5.56 9.11 10.64
CA LYS A 161 6.69 8.72 9.79
C LYS A 161 6.91 7.21 9.74
N ASP A 162 6.68 6.53 10.85
CA ASP A 162 6.97 5.10 10.98
C ASP A 162 6.02 4.27 10.14
N GLN A 163 4.80 4.77 9.88
CA GLN A 163 3.85 4.08 9.01
C GLN A 163 4.37 3.92 7.57
N PHE A 164 5.22 4.84 7.10
CA PHE A 164 5.86 4.70 5.79
C PHE A 164 6.90 3.57 5.73
N LEU A 165 7.37 3.05 6.87
CA LEU A 165 8.29 1.91 6.88
C LEU A 165 7.62 0.65 6.33
N LYS A 166 6.29 0.53 6.40
CA LYS A 166 5.53 -0.57 5.75
C LYS A 166 5.89 -0.75 4.27
N LEU A 167 6.25 0.35 3.59
CA LEU A 167 6.65 0.34 2.18
C LEU A 167 7.93 -0.48 1.94
N ARG A 168 8.79 -0.69 2.95
CA ARG A 168 9.99 -1.52 2.85
C ARG A 168 9.66 -2.97 2.50
N LEU A 169 8.45 -3.46 2.78
CA LEU A 169 7.99 -4.79 2.34
C LEU A 169 8.03 -4.95 0.80
N LEU A 170 7.90 -3.86 0.04
CA LEU A 170 8.03 -3.90 -1.42
C LEU A 170 9.46 -4.21 -1.88
N GLN A 171 10.46 -4.12 -0.99
CA GLN A 171 11.84 -4.44 -1.29
C GLN A 171 12.21 -5.88 -0.93
N GLU A 172 11.32 -6.62 -0.27
CA GLU A 172 11.53 -8.02 0.15
C GLU A 172 11.28 -8.99 -1.03
N THR A 173 12.07 -8.83 -2.09
CA THR A 173 11.90 -9.54 -3.37
C THR A 173 12.24 -11.03 -3.32
N GLN A 174 12.64 -11.56 -2.16
CA GLN A 174 12.69 -13.00 -1.92
C GLN A 174 11.30 -13.64 -1.82
N TYR A 175 10.24 -12.84 -1.65
CA TYR A 175 8.85 -13.28 -1.66
C TYR A 175 8.20 -12.94 -3.00
N ASN A 176 7.36 -13.84 -3.50
CA ASN A 176 6.54 -13.60 -4.67
C ASN A 176 5.33 -12.73 -4.34
N ARG A 177 4.72 -12.92 -3.17
CA ARG A 177 3.60 -12.11 -2.65
C ARG A 177 3.73 -11.96 -1.16
N PHE A 178 3.25 -10.84 -0.63
CA PHE A 178 3.00 -10.72 0.80
C PHE A 178 1.60 -10.19 1.05
N LEU A 179 1.03 -10.60 2.18
CA LEU A 179 -0.10 -9.94 2.83
C LEU A 179 0.47 -9.06 3.93
N PHE A 180 0.16 -7.77 3.91
CA PHE A 180 0.30 -6.91 5.08
C PHE A 180 -0.99 -6.91 5.90
N ILE A 181 -0.84 -7.07 7.21
CA ILE A 181 -1.92 -7.02 8.20
C ILE A 181 -1.45 -6.24 9.43
N ASP A 182 -2.19 -5.20 9.84
CA ASP A 182 -1.86 -4.45 11.05
C ASP A 182 -1.97 -5.34 12.30
N ALA A 183 -1.09 -5.08 13.28
CA ALA A 183 -0.94 -5.90 14.49
C ALA A 183 -2.21 -5.95 15.37
N ASP A 184 -3.08 -4.94 15.27
CA ASP A 184 -4.38 -4.86 15.95
C ASP A 184 -5.49 -5.62 15.21
N SER A 185 -5.14 -6.76 14.60
CA SER A 185 -6.08 -7.65 13.95
C SER A 185 -6.30 -8.94 14.75
N VAL A 186 -7.56 -9.38 14.80
CA VAL A 186 -7.96 -10.64 15.42
C VAL A 186 -8.42 -11.60 14.33
N LEU A 187 -7.83 -12.79 14.32
CA LEU A 187 -8.14 -13.83 13.36
C LEU A 187 -9.24 -14.76 13.87
N THR A 188 -10.18 -15.10 12.98
CA THR A 188 -11.28 -16.03 13.24
C THR A 188 -11.11 -17.36 12.50
N ALA A 189 -10.22 -17.42 11.52
CA ALA A 189 -9.89 -18.61 10.73
C ALA A 189 -8.46 -18.48 10.12
N PRO A 190 -7.91 -19.54 9.48
CA PRO A 190 -6.65 -19.46 8.75
C PRO A 190 -6.74 -18.47 7.57
N ILE A 191 -5.72 -17.63 7.42
CA ILE A 191 -5.72 -16.53 6.44
C ILE A 191 -4.90 -16.82 5.17
N ASP A 192 -4.09 -17.88 5.19
CA ASP A 192 -3.16 -18.27 4.13
C ASP A 192 -3.82 -18.52 2.77
N GLY A 193 -5.11 -18.87 2.75
CA GLY A 193 -5.88 -19.03 1.51
C GLY A 193 -5.99 -17.75 0.66
N ILE A 194 -5.65 -16.58 1.21
CA ILE A 194 -5.68 -15.30 0.48
C ILE A 194 -4.72 -15.29 -0.72
N PHE A 195 -3.63 -16.05 -0.66
CA PHE A 195 -2.67 -16.14 -1.76
C PHE A 195 -3.19 -16.92 -2.96
N ALA A 196 -4.37 -17.54 -2.85
CA ALA A 196 -5.06 -18.21 -3.94
C ALA A 196 -6.18 -17.37 -4.58
N GLU A 197 -6.45 -16.15 -4.09
CA GLU A 197 -7.40 -15.24 -4.73
C GLU A 197 -6.81 -14.73 -6.05
N ASP A 198 -7.63 -14.59 -7.08
CA ASP A 198 -7.20 -14.15 -8.41
C ASP A 198 -6.50 -12.77 -8.34
N GLU A 199 -6.96 -11.89 -7.45
CA GLU A 199 -6.40 -10.58 -7.17
C GLU A 199 -5.02 -10.63 -6.48
N ALA A 200 -4.67 -11.74 -5.84
CA ALA A 200 -3.34 -11.99 -5.30
C ALA A 200 -2.43 -12.69 -6.31
N VAL A 201 -2.99 -13.56 -7.16
CA VAL A 201 -2.22 -14.40 -8.10
C VAL A 201 -1.84 -13.64 -9.37
N GLU A 202 -2.82 -13.09 -10.07
CA GLU A 202 -2.65 -12.61 -11.45
C GLU A 202 -2.09 -11.18 -11.49
N PRO A 203 -0.93 -10.91 -12.11
CA PRO A 203 -0.44 -9.54 -12.26
C PRO A 203 -1.36 -8.69 -13.14
N ALA A 204 -1.60 -7.45 -12.71
CA ALA A 204 -2.26 -6.43 -13.54
C ALA A 204 -1.22 -5.69 -14.39
N ALA A 205 -1.58 -5.33 -15.62
CA ALA A 205 -0.77 -4.48 -16.47
C ALA A 205 -0.97 -3.00 -16.10
N THR A 206 0.11 -2.26 -15.98
CA THR A 206 0.05 -0.82 -15.72
C THR A 206 -0.48 -0.07 -16.93
N MET A 207 -1.44 0.83 -16.70
CA MET A 207 -1.97 1.70 -17.75
C MET A 207 -1.02 2.89 -17.99
N GLN A 208 0.09 2.64 -18.68
CA GLN A 208 1.14 3.63 -18.97
C GLN A 208 0.63 4.92 -19.66
N ARG A 209 -0.54 4.88 -20.31
CA ARG A 209 -1.19 6.07 -20.90
C ARG A 209 -1.75 7.06 -19.88
N LEU A 210 -1.98 6.61 -18.63
CA LEU A 210 -2.51 7.41 -17.52
C LEU A 210 -1.41 7.90 -16.58
N SER A 211 -0.15 7.54 -16.84
CA SER A 211 0.98 8.02 -16.05
C SER A 211 1.25 9.49 -16.30
N LYS A 212 1.74 10.19 -15.28
CA LYS A 212 2.25 11.56 -15.44
C LYS A 212 3.67 11.53 -16.01
N ALA A 213 4.10 12.62 -16.65
CA ALA A 213 5.38 12.69 -17.35
C ALA A 213 6.61 12.50 -16.42
N ASP A 214 6.44 12.80 -15.14
CA ASP A 214 7.41 12.65 -14.06
C ASP A 214 7.35 11.28 -13.37
N GLU A 215 6.42 10.40 -13.77
CA GLU A 215 6.23 9.09 -13.17
C GLU A 215 6.88 8.00 -14.04
N ARG A 216 7.71 7.16 -13.41
CA ARG A 216 8.20 5.91 -13.99
C ARG A 216 7.56 4.75 -13.24
N LEU A 217 6.59 4.09 -13.88
CA LEU A 217 5.82 3.01 -13.29
C LEU A 217 6.35 1.64 -13.70
N PRO A 218 6.23 0.61 -12.86
CA PRO A 218 6.46 -0.76 -13.29
C PRO A 218 5.44 -1.16 -14.38
N ASP A 219 5.80 -2.10 -15.24
CA ASP A 219 4.96 -2.58 -16.33
C ASP A 219 3.85 -3.51 -15.82
N GLN A 220 4.10 -4.21 -14.72
CA GLN A 220 3.11 -5.03 -14.02
C GLN A 220 3.13 -4.76 -12.52
N TYR A 221 2.01 -5.02 -11.87
CA TYR A 221 1.91 -4.93 -10.42
C TYR A 221 0.88 -5.93 -9.88
N VAL A 222 1.01 -6.25 -8.60
CA VAL A 222 -0.08 -6.84 -7.81
C VAL A 222 -0.27 -5.91 -6.63
N PHE A 223 -1.48 -5.38 -6.52
CA PHE A 223 -1.93 -4.65 -5.34
C PHE A 223 -3.43 -4.87 -5.17
N ALA A 224 -3.78 -5.59 -4.12
CA ALA A 224 -5.16 -5.93 -3.79
C ALA A 224 -5.42 -5.61 -2.32
N ALA A 225 -6.59 -5.10 -1.99
CA ALA A 225 -6.88 -4.62 -0.65
C ALA A 225 -8.36 -4.81 -0.31
N ARG A 226 -8.75 -4.40 0.89
CA ARG A 226 -10.15 -4.37 1.33
C ARG A 226 -10.65 -2.93 1.42
N SER A 227 -11.87 -2.72 0.91
CA SER A 227 -12.64 -1.50 1.11
C SER A 227 -12.65 -1.07 2.58
N ASN A 228 -12.42 0.22 2.83
CA ASN A 228 -12.43 0.77 4.18
C ASN A 228 -13.87 1.06 4.64
N ASN A 229 -14.34 0.35 5.66
CA ASN A 229 -15.70 0.46 6.19
C ASN A 229 -16.00 1.83 6.83
N GLU A 230 -14.98 2.63 7.14
CA GLU A 230 -15.10 4.04 7.53
C GLU A 230 -16.01 4.83 6.58
N PHE A 231 -15.95 4.54 5.27
CA PHE A 231 -16.76 5.22 4.24
C PHE A 231 -18.13 4.59 4.01
N THR A 232 -18.52 3.59 4.80
CA THR A 232 -19.78 2.85 4.63
C THR A 232 -20.64 2.76 5.89
N GLY A 233 -20.31 3.58 6.90
CA GLY A 233 -21.03 3.63 8.17
C GLY A 233 -20.21 3.13 9.37
N GLU A 234 -18.89 3.00 9.24
CA GLU A 234 -18.00 2.55 10.32
C GLU A 234 -18.54 1.26 10.95
N ARG A 235 -18.89 1.28 12.23
CA ARG A 235 -19.39 0.10 12.96
C ARG A 235 -20.80 -0.33 12.53
N ASP A 236 -21.59 0.59 12.01
CA ASP A 236 -22.97 0.35 11.55
C ASP A 236 -23.05 -0.01 10.05
N HIS A 237 -21.91 -0.29 9.41
CA HIS A 237 -21.86 -0.68 8.01
C HIS A 237 -22.71 -1.95 7.73
N PRO A 238 -23.28 -2.09 6.51
CA PRO A 238 -24.10 -3.25 6.15
C PRO A 238 -23.23 -4.51 5.98
N PHE A 239 -23.85 -5.68 6.13
CA PHE A 239 -23.19 -6.96 5.81
C PHE A 239 -23.92 -7.69 4.67
N PRO A 240 -23.22 -8.16 3.61
CA PRO A 240 -21.79 -7.94 3.36
C PRO A 240 -21.46 -6.44 3.11
N PRO A 241 -20.23 -6.00 3.42
CA PRO A 241 -19.82 -4.60 3.28
C PRO A 241 -19.89 -4.15 1.82
N LYS A 242 -20.21 -2.87 1.62
CA LYS A 242 -20.23 -2.24 0.29
C LYS A 242 -18.81 -1.91 -0.15
N SER A 243 -18.53 -2.06 -1.44
CA SER A 243 -17.27 -1.55 -2.01
C SER A 243 -17.19 -0.03 -1.94
N THR A 244 -15.99 0.47 -1.71
CA THR A 244 -15.66 1.89 -1.62
C THR A 244 -14.65 2.27 -2.70
N LYS A 245 -14.35 3.58 -2.81
CA LYS A 245 -13.25 4.05 -3.65
C LYS A 245 -11.87 3.93 -2.98
N LEU A 246 -11.87 3.87 -1.64
CA LEU A 246 -10.68 3.94 -0.80
C LEU A 246 -10.56 2.67 0.04
N PHE A 247 -9.38 2.06 0.03
CA PHE A 247 -9.10 0.86 0.81
C PHE A 247 -8.43 1.20 2.14
N SER A 248 -8.43 0.22 3.05
CA SER A 248 -7.67 0.28 4.31
C SER A 248 -6.21 -0.11 4.07
N ALA A 249 -5.26 0.70 4.56
CA ALA A 249 -3.84 0.37 4.53
C ALA A 249 -3.42 -0.64 5.62
N GLY A 250 -4.36 -1.04 6.49
CA GLY A 250 -4.16 -2.11 7.47
C GLY A 250 -4.29 -3.51 6.91
N PHE A 251 -4.74 -3.66 5.65
CA PHE A 251 -4.93 -4.97 5.04
C PHE A 251 -4.78 -4.94 3.51
N TRP A 252 -3.66 -5.44 2.99
CA TRP A 252 -3.40 -5.47 1.55
C TRP A 252 -2.39 -6.54 1.13
N VAL A 253 -2.58 -7.08 -0.07
CA VAL A 253 -1.67 -8.02 -0.73
C VAL A 253 -0.93 -7.31 -1.84
N ALA A 254 0.38 -7.52 -1.93
CA ALA A 254 1.18 -7.03 -3.06
C ALA A 254 2.27 -8.01 -3.49
N ALA A 255 2.77 -7.81 -4.70
CA ALA A 255 4.04 -8.35 -5.13
C ALA A 255 5.16 -7.36 -4.76
N PRO A 256 6.23 -7.79 -4.06
CA PRO A 256 7.43 -6.97 -3.91
C PRO A 256 7.98 -6.53 -5.26
N SER A 257 8.36 -5.26 -5.37
CA SER A 257 9.01 -4.68 -6.54
C SER A 257 9.79 -3.44 -6.14
N GLN A 258 11.08 -3.43 -6.47
CA GLN A 258 11.95 -2.28 -6.24
C GLN A 258 11.51 -1.07 -7.07
N GLU A 259 10.96 -1.30 -8.27
CA GLU A 259 10.38 -0.29 -9.14
C GLU A 259 9.12 0.32 -8.53
N LEU A 260 8.23 -0.52 -7.98
CA LEU A 260 7.03 -0.05 -7.30
C LEU A 260 7.38 0.76 -6.05
N PHE A 261 8.35 0.29 -5.25
CA PHE A 261 8.88 1.08 -4.14
C PHE A 261 9.43 2.43 -4.60
N SER A 262 10.25 2.44 -5.65
CA SER A 262 10.85 3.67 -6.19
C SER A 262 9.79 4.64 -6.71
N TYR A 263 8.72 4.13 -7.30
CA TYR A 263 7.57 4.95 -7.71
C TYR A 263 6.87 5.58 -6.50
N LEU A 264 6.60 4.82 -5.44
CA LEU A 264 5.98 5.38 -4.24
C LEU A 264 6.85 6.45 -3.58
N MET A 265 8.18 6.27 -3.58
CA MET A 265 9.11 7.30 -3.13
C MET A 265 9.03 8.56 -4.01
N SER A 266 8.98 8.40 -5.34
CA SER A 266 8.92 9.56 -6.24
C SER A 266 7.61 10.34 -6.12
N ILE A 267 6.50 9.70 -5.73
CA ILE A 267 5.25 10.42 -5.42
C ILE A 267 5.46 11.38 -4.24
N MET A 268 6.18 10.95 -3.20
CA MET A 268 6.47 11.77 -2.02
C MET A 268 7.39 12.95 -2.33
N ASP A 269 8.26 12.84 -3.32
CA ASP A 269 9.15 13.93 -3.75
C ASP A 269 8.40 15.11 -4.40
N HIS A 270 7.12 14.95 -4.71
CA HIS A 270 6.29 15.99 -5.32
C HIS A 270 5.31 16.58 -4.31
N GLU A 271 5.56 17.83 -3.91
CA GLU A 271 4.68 18.54 -2.98
C GLU A 271 3.23 18.63 -3.48
N GLY A 272 2.29 18.34 -2.58
CA GLY A 272 0.85 18.41 -2.86
C GLY A 272 0.33 17.32 -3.79
N ARG A 273 1.13 16.28 -4.08
CA ARG A 273 0.74 15.16 -4.96
C ARG A 273 -0.41 14.33 -4.38
N PHE A 274 -0.47 14.22 -3.06
CA PHE A 274 -1.55 13.61 -2.28
C PHE A 274 -1.73 14.37 -0.96
N ASP A 275 -2.87 14.17 -0.29
CA ASP A 275 -3.11 14.71 1.05
C ASP A 275 -2.56 13.74 2.10
N PRO A 276 -1.50 14.10 2.85
CA PRO A 276 -0.85 13.17 3.77
C PRO A 276 -1.62 12.91 5.06
N PHE A 277 -2.85 13.39 5.22
CA PHE A 277 -3.64 13.27 6.47
C PHE A 277 -3.66 11.86 7.07
N THR A 278 -3.89 10.82 6.24
CA THR A 278 -3.85 9.41 6.65
C THR A 278 -2.52 8.71 6.35
N MET A 279 -1.42 9.46 6.30
CA MET A 279 -0.05 8.94 6.21
C MET A 279 0.19 8.09 4.96
N GLU A 280 0.75 6.89 5.10
CA GLU A 280 1.01 5.94 4.02
C GLU A 280 -0.30 5.48 3.36
N GLN A 281 -1.42 5.42 4.09
CA GLN A 281 -2.72 5.09 3.50
C GLN A 281 -3.12 6.11 2.42
N SER A 282 -2.87 7.40 2.66
CA SER A 282 -3.14 8.42 1.65
C SER A 282 -2.24 8.28 0.42
N LEU A 283 -0.95 7.96 0.63
CA LEU A 283 -0.01 7.70 -0.46
C LEU A 283 -0.45 6.49 -1.29
N LEU A 284 -0.79 5.38 -0.64
CA LEU A 284 -1.24 4.16 -1.30
C LEU A 284 -2.58 4.38 -2.02
N ASN A 285 -3.55 5.03 -1.39
CA ASN A 285 -4.81 5.38 -2.04
C ASN A 285 -4.61 6.31 -3.24
N TYR A 286 -3.66 7.25 -3.19
CA TYR A 286 -3.28 8.02 -4.39
C TYR A 286 -2.68 7.10 -5.45
N ALA A 287 -1.62 6.35 -5.13
CA ALA A 287 -0.88 5.54 -6.09
C ALA A 287 -1.77 4.52 -6.81
N PHE A 288 -2.67 3.90 -6.06
CA PHE A 288 -3.52 2.81 -6.54
C PHE A 288 -4.98 3.22 -6.76
N ARG A 289 -5.33 4.52 -6.79
CA ARG A 289 -6.69 5.00 -7.05
C ARG A 289 -7.33 4.38 -8.29
N LEU A 290 -8.65 4.20 -8.27
CA LEU A 290 -9.41 3.53 -9.32
C LEU A 290 -9.32 4.19 -10.71
N ASP A 291 -9.09 5.51 -10.76
CA ASP A 291 -8.91 6.29 -11.99
C ASP A 291 -7.43 6.52 -12.34
N GLY A 292 -6.51 5.87 -11.61
CA GLY A 292 -5.07 5.97 -11.78
C GLY A 292 -4.50 4.92 -12.73
N PRO A 293 -3.17 4.93 -12.94
CA PRO A 293 -2.52 3.99 -13.86
C PRO A 293 -2.41 2.56 -13.30
N MET A 294 -2.53 2.38 -11.98
CA MET A 294 -2.43 1.09 -11.29
C MET A 294 -3.59 0.92 -10.29
N PRO A 295 -4.86 0.84 -10.72
CA PRO A 295 -5.98 0.71 -9.79
C PRO A 295 -5.84 -0.53 -8.90
N TRP A 296 -6.09 -0.37 -7.60
CA TRP A 296 -6.16 -1.49 -6.66
C TRP A 296 -7.29 -2.45 -7.03
N ARG A 297 -7.15 -3.72 -6.65
CA ARG A 297 -8.20 -4.74 -6.82
C ARG A 297 -8.83 -5.12 -5.49
N GLU A 298 -10.14 -5.24 -5.48
CA GLU A 298 -10.90 -5.59 -4.28
C GLU A 298 -10.77 -7.08 -3.97
N LEU A 299 -10.27 -7.42 -2.79
CA LEU A 299 -10.27 -8.79 -2.25
C LEU A 299 -11.67 -9.17 -1.77
N HIS A 300 -12.03 -10.46 -1.73
CA HIS A 300 -13.32 -10.90 -1.19
C HIS A 300 -13.58 -10.38 0.24
N TYR A 301 -14.83 -10.00 0.56
CA TYR A 301 -15.18 -9.39 1.86
C TYR A 301 -14.86 -10.24 3.09
N LYS A 302 -14.82 -11.57 2.91
CA LYS A 302 -14.45 -12.53 3.95
C LYS A 302 -13.06 -12.26 4.54
N TRP A 303 -12.15 -11.57 3.86
CA TRP A 303 -10.77 -11.49 4.32
C TRP A 303 -10.54 -10.50 5.44
N SER A 304 -11.11 -9.30 5.35
CA SER A 304 -10.92 -8.29 6.39
C SER A 304 -12.04 -7.26 6.42
N ALA A 305 -12.35 -6.82 7.64
CA ALA A 305 -13.22 -5.69 7.96
C ALA A 305 -12.52 -4.73 8.93
N THR A 306 -12.46 -3.44 8.56
CA THR A 306 -12.23 -2.34 9.52
C THR A 306 -13.54 -2.01 10.23
N TRP A 307 -13.48 -1.42 11.43
CA TRP A 307 -14.68 -1.14 12.23
C TRP A 307 -15.64 -2.35 12.36
N PRO A 308 -15.13 -3.55 12.66
CA PRO A 308 -15.90 -4.79 12.63
C PRO A 308 -17.09 -4.75 13.61
N ASN A 309 -18.19 -5.36 13.20
CA ASN A 309 -19.36 -5.60 14.02
C ASN A 309 -19.69 -7.11 14.11
N LEU A 310 -20.73 -7.46 14.88
CA LEU A 310 -21.08 -8.88 15.09
C LEU A 310 -21.58 -9.58 13.81
N LYS A 311 -22.02 -8.84 12.79
CA LYS A 311 -22.40 -9.42 11.50
C LYS A 311 -21.17 -9.86 10.71
N ASP A 312 -20.04 -9.16 10.83
CA ASP A 312 -18.77 -9.59 10.23
C ASP A 312 -18.29 -10.90 10.85
N LEU A 313 -18.34 -10.99 12.18
CA LEU A 313 -17.99 -12.22 12.90
C LEU A 313 -18.92 -13.37 12.51
N ALA A 314 -20.24 -13.16 12.56
CA ALA A 314 -21.22 -14.18 12.17
C ALA A 314 -21.12 -14.56 10.67
N GLY A 315 -20.68 -13.62 9.85
CA GLY A 315 -20.47 -13.77 8.42
C GLY A 315 -19.16 -14.43 8.02
N GLY A 316 -18.32 -14.80 8.99
CA GLY A 316 -17.06 -15.51 8.75
C GLY A 316 -15.94 -14.63 8.21
N VAL A 317 -15.90 -13.35 8.57
CA VAL A 317 -14.75 -12.49 8.26
C VAL A 317 -13.52 -12.95 9.03
N VAL A 318 -12.44 -13.22 8.30
CA VAL A 318 -11.20 -13.85 8.79
C VAL A 318 -10.39 -12.91 9.65
N SER A 319 -10.18 -11.66 9.23
CA SER A 319 -9.44 -10.65 9.99
C SER A 319 -10.35 -9.49 10.42
N LEU A 320 -10.48 -9.30 11.72
CA LEU A 320 -11.24 -8.19 12.32
C LEU A 320 -10.25 -7.14 12.81
N HIS A 321 -10.21 -5.97 12.16
CA HIS A 321 -9.21 -4.93 12.39
C HIS A 321 -9.76 -3.82 13.31
N GLU A 322 -9.33 -3.84 14.58
CA GLU A 322 -9.69 -2.84 15.59
C GLU A 322 -8.81 -2.99 16.84
N LYS A 323 -8.62 -1.90 17.59
CA LYS A 323 -7.90 -1.92 18.86
C LYS A 323 -8.77 -2.51 19.98
N PHE A 324 -9.03 -3.81 19.91
CA PHE A 324 -9.96 -4.50 20.82
C PHE A 324 -9.56 -4.53 22.30
N TRP A 325 -8.30 -4.22 22.62
CA TRP A 325 -7.91 -3.93 24.00
C TRP A 325 -8.49 -2.62 24.55
N HIS A 326 -9.05 -1.77 23.69
CA HIS A 326 -9.55 -0.43 24.05
C HIS A 326 -11.00 -0.20 23.60
N THR A 327 -11.37 -0.58 22.38
CA THR A 327 -12.68 -0.28 21.77
C THR A 327 -13.23 -1.51 21.04
N GLY A 328 -14.53 -1.56 20.79
CA GLY A 328 -15.18 -2.68 20.09
C GLY A 328 -16.47 -3.13 20.79
N PRO A 329 -17.32 -3.91 20.11
CA PRO A 329 -18.35 -4.71 20.78
C PRO A 329 -17.71 -5.65 21.82
N ASP A 330 -18.37 -5.86 22.95
CA ASP A 330 -17.81 -6.64 24.06
C ASP A 330 -17.44 -8.06 23.63
N GLU A 331 -18.21 -8.69 22.76
CA GLU A 331 -17.92 -10.05 22.27
C GLU A 331 -16.61 -10.11 21.44
N LEU A 332 -16.30 -9.04 20.70
CA LEU A 332 -15.05 -8.97 19.93
C LEU A 332 -13.85 -8.63 20.84
N ARG A 333 -14.08 -7.84 21.89
CA ARG A 333 -13.08 -7.57 22.94
C ARG A 333 -12.77 -8.82 23.77
N ASP A 334 -13.77 -9.63 24.05
CA ASP A 334 -13.61 -10.93 24.70
C ASP A 334 -12.87 -11.92 23.81
N LEU A 335 -13.16 -11.92 22.50
CA LEU A 335 -12.40 -12.72 21.53
C LEU A 335 -10.92 -12.33 21.53
N TRP A 336 -10.60 -11.04 21.48
CA TRP A 336 -9.22 -10.54 21.59
C TRP A 336 -8.55 -11.00 22.88
N THR A 337 -9.22 -10.80 24.02
CA THR A 337 -8.69 -11.14 25.33
C THR A 337 -8.36 -12.63 25.43
N ARG A 338 -9.26 -13.49 24.92
CA ARG A 338 -9.01 -14.94 24.83
C ARG A 338 -7.79 -15.27 23.99
N ARG A 339 -7.61 -14.66 22.82
CA ARG A 339 -6.43 -14.90 21.97
C ARG A 339 -5.12 -14.48 22.63
N LYS A 340 -5.12 -13.32 23.30
CA LYS A 340 -3.97 -12.88 24.09
C LYS A 340 -3.65 -13.87 25.21
N ASP A 341 -4.66 -14.34 25.93
CA ASP A 341 -4.46 -15.26 27.06
C ASP A 341 -4.01 -16.65 26.61
N GLU A 342 -4.54 -17.15 25.48
CA GLU A 342 -4.07 -18.37 24.81
C GLU A 342 -2.58 -18.28 24.46
N MET A 343 -2.16 -17.14 23.88
CA MET A 343 -0.77 -16.87 23.55
C MET A 343 0.13 -16.84 24.79
N GLU A 344 -0.26 -16.12 25.86
CA GLU A 344 0.56 -16.06 27.09
C GLU A 344 0.69 -17.45 27.73
N LYS A 345 -0.42 -18.20 27.78
CA LYS A 345 -0.42 -19.58 28.28
C LYS A 345 0.54 -20.45 27.48
N PHE A 346 0.44 -20.45 26.15
CA PHE A 346 1.29 -21.27 25.28
C PHE A 346 2.79 -21.05 25.53
N TRP A 347 3.23 -19.79 25.68
CA TRP A 347 4.63 -19.48 25.90
C TRP A 347 5.10 -19.70 27.34
N SER A 348 4.21 -19.58 28.33
CA SER A 348 4.53 -19.94 29.72
C SER A 348 4.78 -21.45 29.90
N GLU A 349 3.98 -22.29 29.23
CA GLU A 349 4.15 -23.74 29.25
C GLU A 349 5.48 -24.16 28.61
N LYS A 350 5.84 -23.55 27.48
CA LYS A 350 7.11 -23.82 26.79
C LYS A 350 8.36 -23.35 27.53
N LYS A 351 8.26 -22.38 28.44
CA LYS A 351 9.40 -21.96 29.30
C LYS A 351 9.69 -22.96 30.43
N THR A 352 8.74 -23.85 30.74
CA THR A 352 8.82 -24.79 31.87
C THR A 352 9.35 -26.17 31.46
N THR A 353 9.31 -26.48 30.17
CA THR A 353 9.98 -27.62 29.51
C THR A 353 11.34 -27.23 28.97
#